data_AF-A0A1Y2B555-F1
#
_entry.id   AF-A0A1Y2B555-F1
#
_cell.length_a   1.000
_cell.length_b   1.000
_cell.length_c   1.000
_cell.angle_alpha   90.00
_cell.angle_beta   90.00
_cell.angle_gamma   90.00
#
_symmetry.space_group_name_H-M   'P 1'
#
loop_
_entity.id
_entity.type
_entity.pdbx_description
1 polymer ?
#
loop_
_entity_poly.entity_id
_entity_poly.type
_entity_poly.pdbx_seq_one_letter_code
_entity_poly.pdbx_strand_id
1 'polypeptide(L)'
;MWRKNCQPNARNLCVGTDPNQNWASNWGSDGTTSKNPCSDSYIGTFPFSAPEPKSLANYITSQNSAVISFIDFHAYSQLWMYPYGAFCDHTAPIHIESAAQHAASALKSVHRKTFAVGSICNIIYQASGSSVNFAYDTAK
;
A
#
# COMPACT_ATOMS: atom_id res chain seq x y z
N MET A 1 19.69 6.57 -0.13
CA MET A 1 18.61 6.88 0.84
C MET A 1 17.87 5.59 1.13
N TRP A 2 17.60 5.25 2.38
CA TRP A 2 17.03 3.94 2.77
C TRP A 2 15.49 3.96 2.74
N ARG A 3 14.84 2.91 2.21
CA ARG A 3 13.36 2.76 2.10
C ARG A 3 12.82 1.50 2.76
N LYS A 4 13.53 0.38 2.65
CA LYS A 4 13.06 -0.96 3.06
C LYS A 4 13.06 -1.12 4.59
N ASN A 5 12.52 -2.23 5.09
CA ASN A 5 12.78 -2.59 6.49
C ASN A 5 14.27 -2.99 6.69
N CYS A 6 14.69 -3.25 7.93
CA CYS A 6 16.09 -3.59 8.24
C CYS A 6 16.33 -5.09 8.43
N GLN A 7 15.41 -5.96 7.98
CA GLN A 7 15.53 -7.41 8.13
C GLN A 7 16.65 -7.96 7.22
N PRO A 8 17.64 -8.70 7.73
CA PRO A 8 18.65 -9.35 6.90
C PRO A 8 18.02 -10.44 6.01
N ASN A 9 18.45 -10.49 4.74
CA ASN A 9 18.04 -11.56 3.83
C ASN A 9 19.02 -12.73 3.93
N ALA A 10 18.51 -13.95 4.14
CA ALA A 10 19.34 -15.13 4.30
C ALA A 10 20.25 -15.35 3.08
N ARG A 11 21.55 -15.55 3.33
CA ARG A 11 22.57 -15.80 2.29
C ARG A 11 22.68 -14.69 1.23
N ASN A 12 22.32 -13.45 1.57
CA ASN A 12 22.46 -12.29 0.69
C ASN A 12 23.08 -11.10 1.45
N LEU A 13 23.86 -10.26 0.77
CA LEU A 13 24.46 -9.05 1.35
C LEU A 13 23.47 -7.88 1.44
N CYS A 14 22.40 -7.91 0.66
CA CYS A 14 21.38 -6.88 0.62
C CYS A 14 20.37 -7.10 1.75
N VAL A 15 20.10 -6.02 2.48
CA VAL A 15 19.22 -5.99 3.64
C VAL A 15 17.86 -5.40 3.23
N GLY A 16 16.81 -5.92 3.84
CA GLY A 16 15.49 -5.32 3.81
C GLY A 16 14.56 -5.85 2.74
N THR A 17 13.28 -5.81 3.08
CA THR A 17 12.10 -6.05 2.26
C THR A 17 11.30 -4.75 2.16
N ASP A 18 10.71 -4.49 1.01
CA ASP A 18 9.78 -3.38 0.84
C ASP A 18 8.49 -3.65 1.64
N PRO A 19 8.23 -2.90 2.73
CA PRO A 19 7.09 -3.18 3.59
C PRO A 19 5.75 -2.94 2.89
N ASN A 20 5.70 -2.17 1.79
CA ASN A 20 4.48 -1.92 1.03
C ASN A 20 4.36 -2.79 -0.24
N GLN A 21 5.15 -3.87 -0.33
CA GLN A 21 5.01 -4.92 -1.34
C GLN A 21 4.94 -6.32 -0.70
N ASN A 22 4.85 -6.40 0.62
CA ASN A 22 4.93 -7.65 1.39
C ASN A 22 3.59 -8.08 1.99
N TRP A 23 2.47 -7.48 1.61
CA TRP A 23 1.15 -7.84 2.12
C TRP A 23 0.52 -8.99 1.31
N ALA A 24 -0.33 -9.81 1.95
CA ALA A 24 -1.06 -10.89 1.28
C ALA A 24 -2.30 -10.39 0.49
N SER A 25 -2.13 -9.38 -0.35
CA SER A 25 -3.13 -8.94 -1.33
C SER A 25 -2.48 -8.90 -2.69
N ASN A 26 -2.83 -9.87 -3.55
CA ASN A 26 -2.29 -9.99 -4.91
C ASN A 26 -0.75 -10.07 -4.97
N TRP A 27 -0.08 -10.58 -3.92
CA TRP A 27 1.37 -10.50 -3.77
C TRP A 27 2.16 -11.02 -4.98
N GLY A 28 2.95 -10.14 -5.60
CA GLY A 28 3.79 -10.47 -6.75
C GLY A 28 3.01 -10.78 -8.03
N SER A 29 1.75 -10.34 -8.13
CA SER A 29 0.91 -10.52 -9.33
C SER A 29 1.12 -9.42 -10.38
N ASP A 30 1.82 -8.34 -10.02
CA ASP A 30 2.15 -7.25 -10.93
C ASP A 30 3.51 -7.46 -11.63
N GLY A 31 3.80 -6.60 -12.59
CA GLY A 31 5.12 -6.50 -13.23
C GLY A 31 6.06 -5.45 -12.60
N THR A 32 5.68 -4.83 -11.47
CA THR A 32 6.42 -3.70 -10.87
C THR A 32 7.24 -4.11 -9.63
N THR A 33 6.93 -5.28 -9.08
CA THR A 33 7.63 -5.89 -7.95
C THR A 33 8.89 -6.65 -8.34
N SER A 34 9.82 -6.83 -7.38
CA SER A 34 11.07 -7.57 -7.62
C SER A 34 11.30 -8.73 -6.66
N LYS A 35 11.82 -9.84 -7.19
CA LYS A 35 12.34 -10.98 -6.42
C LYS A 35 13.83 -10.85 -6.08
N ASN A 36 14.52 -9.81 -6.56
CA ASN A 36 15.91 -9.55 -6.22
C ASN A 36 16.01 -8.88 -4.84
N PRO A 37 16.68 -9.48 -3.83
CA PRO A 37 16.83 -8.89 -2.49
C PRO A 37 17.51 -7.52 -2.46
N CYS A 38 18.24 -7.15 -3.52
CA CYS A 38 18.89 -5.86 -3.65
C CYS A 38 18.00 -4.77 -4.27
N SER A 39 16.83 -5.11 -4.80
CA SER A 39 15.87 -4.13 -5.31
C SER A 39 15.25 -3.32 -4.17
N ASP A 40 14.93 -2.06 -4.44
CA ASP A 40 14.10 -1.23 -3.56
C ASP A 40 12.65 -1.69 -3.49
N SER A 41 12.16 -2.38 -4.55
CA SER A 41 10.84 -3.03 -4.62
C SER A 41 10.88 -4.53 -4.29
N TYR A 42 11.88 -4.96 -3.50
CA TYR A 42 12.00 -6.36 -3.11
C TYR A 42 10.80 -6.81 -2.26
N ILE A 43 10.05 -7.80 -2.74
CA ILE A 43 8.76 -8.19 -2.15
C ILE A 43 8.86 -9.15 -0.96
N GLY A 44 10.06 -9.63 -0.63
CA GLY A 44 10.28 -10.66 0.37
C GLY A 44 10.20 -12.08 -0.20
N THR A 45 10.31 -13.07 0.67
CA THR A 45 10.33 -14.50 0.28
C THR A 45 8.94 -15.12 0.16
N PHE A 46 7.96 -14.56 0.87
CA PHE A 46 6.53 -14.89 0.85
C PHE A 46 5.73 -13.71 1.43
N PRO A 47 4.39 -13.64 1.24
CA PRO A 47 3.57 -12.60 1.86
C PRO A 47 3.73 -12.61 3.39
N PHE A 48 3.90 -11.45 4.01
CA PHE A 48 4.14 -11.29 5.44
C PHE A 48 5.44 -11.95 5.95
N SER A 49 6.44 -12.09 5.08
CA SER A 49 7.80 -12.49 5.48
C SER A 49 8.54 -11.39 6.26
N ALA A 50 8.11 -10.14 6.14
CA ALA A 50 8.53 -9.03 6.99
C ALA A 50 7.64 -8.96 8.26
N PRO A 51 8.22 -8.81 9.46
CA PRO A 51 7.47 -8.80 10.71
C PRO A 51 6.57 -7.56 10.85
N GLU A 52 6.92 -6.43 10.25
CA GLU A 52 6.19 -5.18 10.41
C GLU A 52 4.81 -5.22 9.70
N PRO A 53 4.71 -5.56 8.39
CA PRO A 53 3.42 -5.79 7.72
C PRO A 53 2.62 -6.93 8.36
N LYS A 54 3.28 -8.02 8.78
CA LYS A 54 2.64 -9.15 9.45
C LYS A 54 1.93 -8.74 10.73
N SER A 55 2.60 -7.91 11.56
CA SER A 55 2.05 -7.47 12.84
C SER A 55 0.82 -6.58 12.65
N LEU A 56 0.86 -5.67 11.67
CA LEU A 56 -0.27 -4.80 11.37
C LEU A 56 -1.44 -5.57 10.76
N ALA A 57 -1.18 -6.53 9.87
CA ALA A 57 -2.22 -7.42 9.34
C ALA A 57 -2.90 -8.24 10.45
N ASN A 58 -2.12 -8.81 11.38
CA ASN A 58 -2.66 -9.51 12.53
C ASN A 58 -3.53 -8.60 13.40
N TYR A 59 -3.11 -7.36 13.63
CA TYR A 59 -3.91 -6.39 14.37
C TYR A 59 -5.24 -6.13 13.67
N ILE A 60 -5.23 -5.75 12.39
CA ILE A 60 -6.45 -5.47 11.61
C ILE A 60 -7.44 -6.64 11.68
N THR A 61 -6.97 -7.86 11.43
CA THR A 61 -7.81 -9.06 11.47
C THR A 61 -8.32 -9.37 12.88
N SER A 62 -7.54 -9.11 13.93
CA SER A 62 -7.95 -9.36 15.33
C SER A 62 -9.08 -8.45 15.81
N GLN A 63 -9.33 -7.33 15.12
CA GLN A 63 -10.35 -6.35 15.53
C GLN A 63 -11.78 -6.77 15.16
N ASN A 64 -12.01 -7.95 14.56
CA ASN A 64 -13.34 -8.47 14.20
C ASN A 64 -14.23 -7.40 13.53
N SER A 65 -13.72 -6.79 12.46
CA SER A 65 -14.40 -5.73 11.68
C SER A 65 -14.59 -4.38 12.40
N ALA A 66 -13.99 -4.17 13.57
CA ALA A 66 -14.01 -2.85 14.22
C ALA A 66 -13.12 -1.81 13.54
N VAL A 67 -12.20 -2.21 12.65
CA VAL A 67 -11.46 -1.27 11.79
C VAL A 67 -12.35 -0.87 10.61
N ILE A 68 -12.93 0.32 10.71
CA ILE A 68 -13.81 0.88 9.66
C ILE A 68 -13.09 1.75 8.62
N SER A 69 -11.83 2.09 8.87
CA SER A 69 -10.99 2.89 7.95
C SER A 69 -9.51 2.61 8.18
N PHE A 70 -8.74 2.61 7.09
CA PHE A 70 -7.30 2.44 7.09
C PHE A 70 -6.67 3.50 6.16
N ILE A 71 -5.74 4.30 6.69
CA ILE A 71 -5.03 5.35 5.94
C ILE A 71 -3.54 5.09 6.07
N ASP A 72 -2.84 4.96 4.94
CA ASP A 72 -1.39 4.80 4.87
C ASP A 72 -0.76 6.06 4.29
N PHE A 73 0.17 6.67 5.04
CA PHE A 73 0.80 7.93 4.67
C PHE A 73 2.17 7.70 4.03
N HIS A 74 2.31 8.16 2.79
CA HIS A 74 3.57 8.14 2.04
C HIS A 74 3.96 9.54 1.58
N ALA A 75 5.24 9.70 1.23
CA ALA A 75 5.73 10.88 0.54
C ALA A 75 6.63 10.44 -0.63
N TYR A 76 6.71 11.18 -1.73
CA TYR A 76 6.11 12.49 -2.01
C TYR A 76 4.95 12.40 -3.03
N SER A 77 4.71 13.46 -3.81
CA SER A 77 3.82 13.55 -4.98
C SER A 77 2.43 14.14 -4.77
N GLN A 78 2.01 14.42 -3.53
CA GLN A 78 0.69 15.00 -3.23
C GLN A 78 -0.46 14.21 -3.89
N LEU A 79 -0.56 12.93 -3.57
CA LEU A 79 -1.60 12.04 -4.09
C LEU A 79 -2.52 11.61 -2.94
N TRP A 80 -3.83 11.63 -3.17
CA TRP A 80 -4.82 10.99 -2.32
C TRP A 80 -5.38 9.78 -3.05
N MET A 81 -4.83 8.60 -2.73
CA MET A 81 -5.10 7.36 -3.45
C MET A 81 -6.08 6.47 -2.69
N TYR A 82 -6.80 5.63 -3.44
CA TYR A 82 -7.66 4.57 -2.91
C TYR A 82 -7.47 3.28 -3.73
N PRO A 83 -7.96 2.10 -3.26
CA PRO A 83 -7.94 0.89 -4.08
C PRO A 83 -8.57 1.08 -5.46
N TYR A 84 -8.18 0.33 -6.49
CA TYR A 84 -7.26 -0.79 -6.46
C TYR A 84 -5.87 -0.39 -6.95
N GLY A 85 -4.84 -0.98 -6.34
CA GLY A 85 -3.45 -0.90 -6.84
C GLY A 85 -3.09 -2.01 -7.82
N ALA A 86 -3.57 -3.23 -7.58
CA ALA A 86 -3.19 -4.39 -8.39
C ALA A 86 -3.92 -4.45 -9.74
N PHE A 87 -5.08 -3.81 -9.85
CA PHE A 87 -5.94 -3.83 -11.02
C PHE A 87 -6.34 -2.41 -11.43
N CYS A 88 -6.16 -2.07 -12.70
CA CYS A 88 -6.36 -0.72 -13.24
C CYS A 88 -7.74 -0.56 -13.88
N ASP A 89 -8.36 -1.68 -14.24
CA ASP A 89 -9.71 -1.82 -14.80
C ASP A 89 -10.80 -1.94 -13.73
N HIS A 90 -10.43 -2.01 -12.44
CA HIS A 90 -11.37 -2.09 -11.34
C HIS A 90 -11.77 -0.70 -10.83
N THR A 91 -13.07 -0.50 -10.65
CA THR A 91 -13.65 0.74 -10.14
C THR A 91 -14.00 0.59 -8.66
N ALA A 92 -13.48 1.49 -7.83
CA ALA A 92 -13.86 1.56 -6.42
C ALA A 92 -15.31 2.03 -6.25
N PRO A 93 -15.99 1.68 -5.14
CA PRO A 93 -17.31 2.21 -4.85
C PRO A 93 -17.31 3.75 -4.80
N ILE A 94 -18.39 4.37 -5.29
CA ILE A 94 -18.52 5.82 -5.41
C ILE A 94 -18.30 6.57 -4.07
N HIS A 95 -18.66 5.95 -2.95
CA HIS A 95 -18.49 6.56 -1.62
C HIS A 95 -17.01 6.68 -1.22
N ILE A 96 -16.14 5.78 -1.69
CA ILE A 96 -14.68 5.86 -1.45
C ILE A 96 -14.08 7.01 -2.25
N GLU A 97 -14.45 7.12 -3.53
CA GLU A 97 -14.00 8.22 -4.38
C GLU A 97 -14.49 9.57 -3.84
N SER A 98 -15.75 9.67 -3.44
CA SER A 98 -16.31 10.90 -2.85
C SER A 98 -15.59 11.29 -1.55
N ALA A 99 -15.30 10.33 -0.66
CA ALA A 99 -14.53 10.59 0.55
C ALA A 99 -13.13 11.10 0.24
N ALA A 100 -12.45 10.53 -0.76
CA ALA A 100 -11.14 10.97 -1.22
C ALA A 100 -11.16 12.40 -1.78
N GLN A 101 -12.15 12.73 -2.61
CA GLN A 101 -12.32 14.09 -3.16
C GLN A 101 -12.59 15.14 -2.07
N HIS A 102 -13.41 14.80 -1.07
CA HIS A 102 -13.66 15.68 0.07
C HIS A 102 -12.40 15.89 0.92
N ALA A 103 -11.63 14.84 1.18
CA ALA A 103 -10.38 14.96 1.92
C ALA A 103 -9.34 15.83 1.20
N ALA A 104 -9.15 15.63 -0.11
CA ALA A 104 -8.28 16.48 -0.92
C ALA A 104 -8.74 17.94 -0.96
N SER A 105 -10.05 18.19 -1.01
CA SER A 105 -10.63 19.53 -0.95
C SER A 105 -10.38 20.21 0.40
N ALA A 106 -10.50 19.47 1.50
CA ALA A 106 -10.19 19.96 2.84
C ALA A 106 -8.69 20.29 3.01
N LEU A 107 -7.79 19.46 2.48
CA LEU A 107 -6.35 19.78 2.48
C LEU A 107 -6.05 21.08 1.71
N LYS A 108 -6.71 21.27 0.56
CA LYS A 108 -6.56 22.47 -0.27
C LYS A 108 -7.09 23.72 0.43
N SER A 109 -8.16 23.64 1.22
CA SER A 109 -8.74 24.81 1.88
C SER A 109 -7.82 25.40 2.94
N VAL A 110 -7.03 24.56 3.63
CA VAL A 110 -6.10 25.00 4.68
C VAL A 110 -4.77 25.49 4.12
N HIS A 111 -4.12 24.68 3.26
CA HIS A 111 -2.73 24.92 2.86
C HIS A 111 -2.55 25.26 1.37
N ARG A 112 -3.65 25.35 0.61
CA ARG A 112 -3.63 25.64 -0.84
C ARG A 112 -2.80 24.64 -1.66
N LYS A 113 -2.58 23.44 -1.12
CA LYS A 113 -1.92 22.32 -1.82
C LYS A 113 -2.97 21.51 -2.57
N THR A 114 -2.70 21.23 -3.84
CA THR A 114 -3.56 20.40 -4.67
C THR A 114 -3.07 18.97 -4.63
N PHE A 115 -3.98 18.04 -4.31
CA PHE A 115 -3.72 16.61 -4.36
C PHE A 115 -4.46 16.01 -5.54
N ALA A 116 -3.79 15.18 -6.34
CA ALA A 116 -4.48 14.37 -7.34
C ALA A 116 -5.21 13.22 -6.63
N VAL A 117 -6.42 12.91 -7.09
CA VAL A 117 -7.30 11.91 -6.49
C VAL A 117 -7.58 10.82 -7.51
N GLY A 118 -7.47 9.55 -7.12
CA GLY A 118 -7.77 8.42 -8.00
C GLY A 118 -7.36 7.07 -7.40
N SER A 119 -7.67 5.99 -8.12
CA SER A 119 -7.20 4.67 -7.72
C SER A 119 -5.68 4.56 -7.86
N ILE A 120 -5.04 3.79 -6.98
CA ILE A 120 -3.59 3.62 -6.94
C ILE A 120 -3.03 3.30 -8.33
N CYS A 121 -3.57 2.30 -9.05
CA CYS A 121 -3.02 1.97 -10.37
C CYS A 121 -3.06 3.15 -11.35
N ASN A 122 -4.17 3.89 -11.38
CA ASN A 122 -4.43 4.89 -12.42
C ASN A 122 -3.71 6.22 -12.19
N ILE A 123 -3.32 6.56 -10.95
CA ILE A 123 -2.68 7.85 -10.65
C ILE A 123 -1.22 7.75 -10.21
N ILE A 124 -0.69 6.54 -9.99
CA ILE A 124 0.76 6.35 -9.78
C ILE A 124 1.31 5.27 -10.71
N TYR A 125 0.98 4.01 -10.45
CA TYR A 125 1.35 2.81 -11.23
C TYR A 125 0.72 1.57 -10.58
N GLN A 126 0.67 0.46 -11.31
CA GLN A 126 0.17 -0.82 -10.82
C GLN A 126 1.04 -1.35 -9.66
N ALA A 127 0.43 -1.62 -8.51
CA ALA A 127 1.14 -2.07 -7.30
C ALA A 127 0.35 -3.13 -6.53
N SER A 128 1.01 -4.26 -6.25
CA SER A 128 0.50 -5.43 -5.55
C SER A 128 1.16 -5.63 -4.19
N GLY A 129 0.54 -6.38 -3.29
CA GLY A 129 1.08 -6.60 -1.96
C GLY A 129 1.19 -5.33 -1.11
N SER A 130 0.31 -4.35 -1.34
CA SER A 130 0.25 -3.09 -0.58
C SER A 130 -0.70 -3.19 0.62
N SER A 131 -0.45 -2.34 1.62
CA SER A 131 -1.21 -2.23 2.86
C SER A 131 -2.68 -1.90 2.62
N VAL A 132 -2.94 -0.89 1.78
CA VAL A 132 -4.29 -0.35 1.50
C VAL A 132 -5.15 -1.37 0.73
N ASN A 133 -4.59 -2.11 -0.23
CA ASN A 133 -5.33 -3.17 -0.90
C ASN A 133 -5.70 -4.28 0.10
N PHE A 134 -4.74 -4.73 0.94
CA PHE A 134 -5.02 -5.75 1.95
C PHE A 134 -6.10 -5.32 2.95
N ALA A 135 -6.01 -4.08 3.46
CA ALA A 135 -6.99 -3.54 4.39
C ALA A 135 -8.39 -3.50 3.76
N TYR A 136 -8.49 -3.08 2.50
CA TYR A 136 -9.77 -3.06 1.76
C TYR A 136 -10.33 -4.46 1.49
N ASP A 137 -9.48 -5.44 1.20
CA ASP A 137 -9.90 -6.83 0.95
C ASP A 137 -10.37 -7.54 2.23
N THR A 138 -9.77 -7.20 3.39
CA THR A 138 -9.90 -7.93 4.66
C THR A 138 -10.84 -7.29 5.67
N ALA A 139 -10.88 -5.96 5.77
CA ALA A 139 -11.76 -5.25 6.70
C ALA A 139 -13.16 -5.11 6.09
N LYS A 140 -13.97 -6.16 6.25
CA LYS A 140 -15.40 -6.18 5.89
C LYS A 140 -16.26 -6.26 7.12
#